data_AF-A0A3D3CGR7-F1
#
_entry.id   AF-A0A3D3CGR7-F1
#
_cell.length_a   1.000
_cell.length_b   1.000
_cell.length_c   1.000
_cell.angle_alpha   90.00
_cell.angle_beta   90.00
_cell.angle_gamma   90.00
#
_symmetry.space_group_name_H-M   'P 1'
#
loop_
_entity.id
_entity.type
_entity.pdbx_description
1 polymer ?
#
loop_
_entity_poly.entity_id
_entity_poly.type
_entity_poly.pdbx_seq_one_letter_code
_entity_poly.pdbx_strand_id
1 'polypeptide(L)'
;MKTSSMDELFGPSGLFARRFSGFEYRQQQVELAEQVQATLSDAPGRILAAEAPPGVGKTFALLAPAMLWAAERNKTILVLTGGI
;
A
#
# COMPACT_ATOMS: atom_id res chain seq x y z
N MET A 1 -8.69 -10.48 -10.34
CA MET A 1 -7.26 -10.14 -10.44
C MET A 1 -6.57 -10.87 -9.29
N LYS A 2 -5.44 -11.55 -9.52
CA LYS A 2 -4.73 -12.28 -8.46
C LYS A 2 -4.24 -11.24 -7.44
N THR A 3 -4.46 -11.46 -6.14
CA THR A 3 -3.97 -10.57 -5.09
C THR A 3 -2.44 -10.52 -5.18
N SER A 4 -1.90 -9.43 -5.72
CA SER A 4 -0.47 -9.22 -5.82
C SER A 4 0.11 -9.02 -4.42
N SER A 5 1.25 -9.65 -4.15
CA SER A 5 2.00 -9.34 -2.93
C SER A 5 2.50 -7.90 -3.01
N MET A 6 2.72 -7.27 -1.86
CA MET A 6 3.26 -5.90 -1.87
C MET A 6 4.71 -5.87 -2.33
N ASP A 7 5.45 -6.96 -2.18
CA ASP A 7 6.79 -7.13 -2.78
C ASP A 7 6.74 -7.16 -4.33
N GLU A 8 5.72 -7.77 -4.94
CA GLU A 8 5.53 -7.73 -6.40
C GLU A 8 5.31 -6.30 -6.91
N LEU A 9 4.82 -5.38 -6.07
CA LEU A 9 4.64 -3.97 -6.40
C LEU A 9 5.87 -3.12 -6.07
N PHE A 10 6.31 -3.16 -4.83
CA PHE A 10 7.29 -2.24 -4.26
C PHE A 10 8.66 -2.85 -3.95
N GLY A 11 8.82 -4.16 -4.15
CA GLY A 11 10.09 -4.85 -3.97
C GLY A 11 11.17 -4.37 -4.94
N PRO A 12 12.44 -4.76 -4.73
CA PRO A 12 13.58 -4.30 -5.54
C PRO A 12 13.48 -4.72 -7.01
N SER A 13 12.71 -5.76 -7.31
CA SER A 13 12.37 -6.20 -8.67
C SER A 13 10.89 -6.03 -9.00
N GLY A 14 10.14 -5.30 -8.17
CA GLY A 14 8.70 -5.13 -8.28
C GLY A 14 8.25 -4.23 -9.43
N LEU A 15 6.94 -4.09 -9.61
CA LEU A 15 6.35 -3.29 -10.67
C LEU A 15 6.84 -1.84 -10.68
N PHE A 16 7.00 -1.22 -9.51
CA PHE A 16 7.46 0.16 -9.39
C PHE A 16 8.91 0.32 -9.85
N ALA A 17 9.80 -0.58 -9.41
CA ALA A 17 11.19 -0.60 -9.82
C ALA A 17 11.34 -0.77 -11.35
N ARG A 18 10.49 -1.61 -11.97
CA ARG A 18 10.50 -1.82 -13.42
C ARG A 18 9.92 -0.65 -14.22
N ARG A 19 8.99 0.12 -13.65
CA ARG A 19 8.20 1.10 -14.41
C ARG A 19 8.62 2.56 -14.19
N PHE A 20 9.22 2.86 -13.04
CA PHE A 20 9.63 4.21 -12.66
C PHE A 20 11.15 4.25 -12.43
N SER A 21 11.87 4.94 -13.30
CA SER A 21 13.33 5.04 -13.26
C SER A 21 13.89 5.72 -11.99
N GLY A 22 13.07 6.52 -11.29
CA GLY A 22 13.42 7.16 -10.02
C GLY A 22 12.88 6.44 -8.79
N PHE A 23 12.37 5.21 -8.93
CA PHE A 23 11.92 4.43 -7.78
C PHE A 23 13.13 3.93 -6.98
N GLU A 24 13.07 4.13 -5.66
CA GLU A 24 14.02 3.58 -4.70
C GLU A 24 13.31 2.61 -3.79
N TYR A 25 13.81 1.37 -3.74
CA TYR A 25 13.31 0.36 -2.82
C TYR A 25 13.52 0.81 -1.36
N ARG A 26 12.45 0.70 -0.57
CA ARG A 26 12.48 0.92 0.88
C ARG A 26 11.67 -0.16 1.56
N GLN A 27 12.31 -0.97 2.41
CA GLN A 27 11.67 -2.07 3.13
C GLN A 27 10.43 -1.59 3.91
N GLN A 28 10.50 -0.42 4.56
CA GLN A 28 9.35 0.12 5.32
C GLN A 28 8.12 0.40 4.45
N GLN A 29 8.31 0.67 3.14
CA GLN A 29 7.19 0.86 2.21
C GLN A 29 6.42 -0.44 2.00
N VAL A 30 7.16 -1.55 1.81
CA VAL A 30 6.59 -2.88 1.63
C VAL A 30 5.88 -3.31 2.90
N GLU A 31 6.55 -3.19 4.06
CA GLU A 31 5.99 -3.57 5.37
C GLU A 31 4.69 -2.82 5.66
N LEU A 32 4.66 -1.50 5.48
CA LEU A 32 3.44 -0.71 5.68
C LEU A 32 2.31 -1.17 4.74
N ALA A 33 2.62 -1.41 3.47
CA ALA A 33 1.63 -1.85 2.50
C ALA A 33 1.06 -3.24 2.85
N GLU A 34 1.89 -4.15 3.36
CA GLU A 34 1.45 -5.47 3.82
C GLU A 34 0.54 -5.36 5.04
N GLN A 35 0.87 -4.51 6.01
CA GLN A 35 0.02 -4.27 7.17
C GLN A 35 -1.34 -3.66 6.76
N VAL A 36 -1.36 -2.75 5.78
CA VAL A 36 -2.60 -2.20 5.23
C VAL A 36 -3.41 -3.29 4.53
N GLN A 37 -2.77 -4.11 3.69
CA GLN A 37 -3.44 -5.23 2.99
C GLN A 37 -4.05 -6.24 3.96
N ALA A 38 -3.30 -6.63 5.00
CA ALA A 38 -3.75 -7.56 6.03
C ALA A 38 -4.96 -6.98 6.79
N THR A 39 -4.86 -5.72 7.23
CA THR A 39 -5.93 -5.04 7.97
C THR A 39 -7.23 -4.94 7.16
N LEU A 40 -7.14 -4.72 5.85
CA LEU A 40 -8.30 -4.68 4.95
C LEU A 40 -8.88 -6.07 4.65
N SER A 41 -8.05 -7.12 4.68
CA SER A 41 -8.45 -8.49 4.36
C SER A 41 -9.04 -9.25 5.55
N ASP A 42 -8.75 -8.80 6.77
CA ASP A 42 -9.28 -9.32 8.03
C ASP A 42 -10.80 -9.04 8.19
N ALA A 43 -11.35 -9.48 9.34
CA ALA A 43 -12.74 -9.23 9.71
C ALA A 43 -13.06 -7.71 9.79
N PRO A 44 -14.34 -7.32 9.57
CA PRO A 44 -14.77 -5.93 9.71
C PRO A 44 -14.40 -5.33 11.08
N GLY A 45 -14.05 -4.04 11.09
CA GLY A 45 -13.79 -3.27 12.32
C GLY A 45 -12.33 -3.26 12.80
N ARG A 46 -11.40 -3.82 12.03
CA ARG A 46 -9.96 -3.70 12.32
C ARG A 46 -9.45 -2.29 12.09
N ILE A 47 -8.49 -1.88 12.92
CA ILE A 47 -7.84 -0.57 12.85
C ILE A 47 -6.33 -0.80 12.82
N LEU A 48 -5.65 -0.18 11.87
CA LEU A 48 -4.20 -0.07 11.81
C LEU A 48 -3.78 1.33 12.23
N ALA A 49 -2.93 1.42 13.24
CA ALA A 49 -2.16 2.61 13.54
C ALA A 49 -0.71 2.35 13.16
N ALA A 50 -0.13 3.19 12.29
CA ALA A 50 1.24 3.04 11.83
C ALA A 50 1.92 4.41 11.73
N GLU A 51 3.17 4.47 12.15
CA GLU A 51 4.04 5.63 11.96
C GLU A 51 5.00 5.34 10.80
N ALA A 52 5.14 6.32 9.89
CA ALA A 52 5.97 6.19 8.70
C ALA A 52 6.77 7.48 8.48
N PRO A 53 8.12 7.43 8.47
CA PRO A 53 8.94 8.60 8.24
C PRO A 53 8.66 9.30 6.90
N PRO A 54 9.05 10.57 6.73
CA PRO A 54 9.04 11.22 5.42
C PRO A 54 9.87 10.45 4.38
N GLY A 55 9.52 10.56 3.10
CA GLY A 55 10.28 9.95 2.00
C GLY A 55 10.09 8.44 1.79
N VAL A 56 9.46 7.70 2.72
CA VAL A 56 9.28 6.24 2.60
C VAL A 56 8.23 5.81 1.55
N GLY A 57 7.55 6.74 0.89
CA GLY A 57 6.48 6.41 -0.07
C GLY A 57 5.17 5.97 0.59
N LYS A 58 4.91 6.41 1.84
CA LYS A 58 3.71 6.03 2.63
C LYS A 58 2.38 6.20 1.90
N THR A 59 2.25 7.22 1.05
CA THR A 59 1.03 7.44 0.25
C THR A 59 0.74 6.24 -0.66
N PHE A 60 1.74 5.74 -1.38
CA PHE A 60 1.56 4.56 -2.24
C PHE A 60 1.38 3.27 -1.44
N ALA A 61 2.08 3.15 -0.29
CA ALA A 61 1.91 2.02 0.61
C ALA A 61 0.48 1.91 1.17
N LEU A 62 -0.19 3.05 1.41
CA LEU A 62 -1.61 3.10 1.78
C LEU A 62 -2.52 2.80 0.59
N LEU A 63 -2.29 3.46 -0.55
CA LEU A 63 -3.22 3.45 -1.67
C LEU A 63 -3.23 2.15 -2.47
N ALA A 64 -2.08 1.57 -2.78
CA ALA A 64 -2.02 0.40 -3.65
C ALA A 64 -2.81 -0.81 -3.10
N PRO A 65 -2.58 -1.28 -1.85
CA PRO A 65 -3.39 -2.36 -1.30
C PRO A 65 -4.87 -1.97 -1.15
N ALA A 66 -5.18 -0.73 -0.77
CA ALA A 66 -6.55 -0.26 -0.63
C ALA A 66 -7.32 -0.25 -1.96
N MET A 67 -6.70 0.23 -3.04
CA MET A 67 -7.30 0.27 -4.36
C MET A 67 -7.52 -1.13 -4.93
N LEU A 68 -6.55 -2.05 -4.76
CA LEU A 68 -6.71 -3.44 -5.16
C LEU A 68 -7.87 -4.12 -4.43
N TRP A 69 -7.91 -3.96 -3.10
CA TRP A 69 -8.99 -4.48 -2.28
C TRP A 69 -10.36 -3.93 -2.70
N ALA A 70 -10.43 -2.63 -2.99
CA ALA A 70 -11.65 -1.96 -3.39
C ALA A 70 -12.14 -2.39 -4.77
N ALA A 71 -11.22 -2.51 -5.73
CA ALA A 71 -11.52 -2.97 -7.09
C ALA A 71 -12.02 -4.42 -7.10
N GLU A 72 -11.40 -5.31 -6.31
CA GLU A 72 -11.83 -6.71 -6.18
C GLU A 72 -13.24 -6.86 -5.57
N ARG A 73 -13.65 -5.91 -4.72
CA ARG A 73 -14.91 -5.99 -3.94
C ARG A 73 -15.98 -5.01 -4.40
N ASN A 74 -15.73 -4.27 -5.47
CA ASN A 74 -16.59 -3.18 -5.95
C ASN A 74 -16.95 -2.20 -4.81
N LYS A 75 -15.94 -1.74 -4.08
CA LYS A 75 -16.05 -0.80 -2.95
C LYS A 75 -15.40 0.53 -3.27
N THR A 76 -15.74 1.54 -2.48
CA THR A 76 -15.11 2.87 -2.50
C THR A 76 -14.19 3.00 -1.30
N ILE A 77 -12.99 3.55 -1.50
CA ILE A 77 -12.07 3.93 -0.41
C ILE A 77 -12.17 5.43 -0.17
N LEU A 78 -12.22 5.83 1.10
CA LEU A 78 -12.11 7.23 1.51
C LEU A 78 -10.70 7.46 2.04
N VAL A 79 -9.98 8.39 1.43
CA VAL A 79 -8.63 8.77 1.85
C VAL A 79 -8.69 10.21 2.33
N LEU A 80 -8.46 10.39 3.62
CA LEU A 80 -8.42 11.69 4.26
C LEU A 80 -6.96 12.06 4.53
N THR A 81 -6.57 13.27 4.18
CA THR A 81 -5.25 13.81 4.45
C THR A 81 -5.40 15.20 5.04
N GLY A 82 -4.46 15.59 5.90
CA GLY A 82 -4.40 16.96 6.41
C GLY A 82 -3.93 17.91 5.31
N GLY A 83 -4.54 19.09 5.22
CA GLY A 83 -3.97 20.21 4.48
C GLY A 83 -2.84 20.85 5.28
N ILE A 84 -1.89 21.47 4.58
CA ILE A 84 -0.93 22.43 5.14
C ILE A 84 -1.41 23.82 4.75
#